data_AF-A0A929JX40-F1
#
_entry.id   AF-A0A929JX40-F1
#
_cell.length_a   1.000
_cell.length_b   1.000
_cell.length_c   1.000
_cell.angle_alpha   90.00
_cell.angle_beta   90.00
_cell.angle_gamma   90.00
#
_symmetry.space_group_name_H-M   'P 1'
#
loop_
_entity.id
_entity.type
_entity.pdbx_description
1 polymer ?
#
loop_
_entity_poly.entity_id
_entity_poly.type
_entity_poly.pdbx_seq_one_letter_code
_entity_poly.pdbx_strand_id
1 'polypeptide(L)'
;MKIMILKGAALMALGLMLTRMTGTTADDDFKEEFLERINAIRRKGCNCGTQRMAPAPPLVWNDQLEDAAEDHAKDMARKKYFSHESRDGRHIQDRIMNAGYTYKGYRSFAIAENIAYGQRSIEEVQNGWFKSPGHCKNLMNPDLKEVGVAEKNMYWVQDFGGRESFTPQQQQMIKKGARIIQKRG
;
A
#
# COMPACT_ATOMS: atom_id res chain seq x y z
N MET A 1 22.27 -18.66 -72.18
CA MET A 1 21.31 -17.54 -71.97
C MET A 1 20.65 -17.74 -70.62
N LYS A 2 21.11 -17.04 -69.58
CA LYS A 2 20.66 -17.22 -68.19
C LYS A 2 20.27 -15.85 -67.65
N ILE A 3 18.97 -15.65 -67.49
CA ILE A 3 18.34 -14.44 -66.98
C ILE A 3 18.63 -14.37 -65.49
N MET A 4 19.22 -13.26 -65.02
CA MET A 4 19.46 -13.02 -63.60
C MET A 4 18.65 -11.79 -63.17
N ILE A 5 17.56 -12.06 -62.46
CA ILE A 5 16.66 -11.07 -61.86
C ILE A 5 17.28 -10.63 -60.54
N LEU A 6 17.69 -9.37 -60.43
CA LEU A 6 18.07 -8.76 -59.16
C LEU A 6 16.80 -8.42 -58.37
N LYS A 7 16.62 -9.06 -57.21
CA LYS A 7 15.60 -8.72 -56.22
C LYS A 7 16.06 -7.48 -55.46
N GLY A 8 15.30 -6.38 -55.56
CA GLY A 8 15.43 -5.23 -54.67
C GLY A 8 14.97 -5.61 -53.26
N ALA A 9 15.81 -5.34 -52.26
CA ALA A 9 15.42 -5.40 -50.85
C ALA A 9 15.02 -3.99 -50.40
N ALA A 10 13.76 -3.84 -49.99
CA ALA A 10 13.24 -2.62 -49.38
C ALA A 10 13.81 -2.48 -47.96
N LEU A 11 14.44 -1.33 -47.66
CA LEU A 11 14.75 -0.93 -46.30
C LEU A 11 13.45 -0.56 -45.57
N MET A 12 13.05 -1.33 -44.56
CA MET A 12 12.12 -0.84 -43.54
C MET A 12 12.91 0.01 -42.53
N ALA A 13 12.67 1.31 -42.54
CA ALA A 13 13.06 2.18 -41.43
C ALA A 13 12.13 1.90 -40.25
N LEU A 14 12.66 1.28 -39.20
CA LEU A 14 11.98 1.10 -37.92
C LEU A 14 12.02 2.43 -37.17
N GLY A 15 10.97 3.24 -37.33
CA GLY A 15 10.78 4.44 -36.52
C GLY A 15 10.46 4.04 -35.08
N LEU A 16 11.42 4.22 -34.18
CA LEU A 16 11.22 4.05 -32.75
C LEU A 16 10.44 5.26 -32.22
N MET A 17 9.11 5.15 -32.16
CA MET A 17 8.26 6.08 -31.43
C MET A 17 8.53 5.91 -29.93
N LEU A 18 9.41 6.73 -29.35
CA LEU A 18 9.46 6.92 -27.90
C LEU A 18 8.27 7.77 -27.49
N THR A 19 7.18 7.13 -27.11
CA THR A 19 6.10 7.78 -26.36
C THR A 19 6.63 8.07 -24.96
N ARG A 20 6.91 9.33 -24.65
CA ARG A 20 7.26 9.78 -23.29
C ARG A 20 6.02 9.70 -22.40
N MET A 21 5.93 8.67 -21.57
CA MET A 21 5.02 8.61 -20.40
C MET A 21 5.59 9.56 -19.33
N THR A 22 5.00 10.75 -19.18
CA THR A 22 5.54 11.80 -18.28
C THR A 22 4.80 11.89 -16.94
N GLY A 23 4.02 10.87 -16.58
CA GLY A 23 3.16 10.88 -15.39
C GLY A 23 3.47 9.87 -14.29
N THR A 24 4.54 9.07 -14.40
CA THR A 24 4.75 7.91 -13.48
C THR A 24 5.94 8.08 -12.53
N THR A 25 7.01 8.76 -12.94
CA THR A 25 8.30 8.65 -12.21
C THR A 25 8.27 9.23 -10.80
N ALA A 26 7.66 10.40 -10.57
CA ALA A 26 7.69 11.02 -9.24
C ALA A 26 6.79 10.30 -8.22
N ASP A 27 5.68 9.71 -8.68
CA ASP A 27 4.81 8.87 -7.85
C ASP A 27 5.48 7.55 -7.52
N ASP A 28 6.07 6.91 -8.55
CA ASP A 28 6.86 5.68 -8.39
C ASP A 28 8.04 5.91 -7.42
N ASP A 29 8.78 7.02 -7.56
CA ASP A 29 9.90 7.41 -6.69
C ASP A 29 9.43 7.60 -5.23
N PHE A 30 8.27 8.26 -5.02
CA PHE A 30 7.69 8.43 -3.70
C PHE A 30 7.35 7.08 -3.05
N LYS A 31 6.66 6.20 -3.79
CA LYS A 31 6.24 4.88 -3.33
C LYS A 31 7.45 4.00 -3.00
N GLU A 32 8.46 4.02 -3.85
CA GLU A 32 9.71 3.29 -3.67
C GLU A 32 10.45 3.78 -2.42
N GLU A 33 10.71 5.10 -2.28
CA GLU A 33 11.39 5.66 -1.11
C GLU A 33 10.64 5.31 0.19
N PHE A 34 9.31 5.46 0.19
CA PHE A 34 8.49 5.19 1.37
C PHE A 34 8.59 3.73 1.81
N LEU A 35 8.44 2.80 0.87
CA LEU A 35 8.50 1.37 1.11
C LEU A 35 9.91 0.93 1.53
N GLU A 36 10.95 1.40 0.85
CA GLU A 36 12.32 1.01 1.13
C GLU A 36 12.70 1.29 2.59
N ARG A 37 12.41 2.50 3.08
CA ARG A 37 12.71 2.90 4.46
C ARG A 37 11.97 2.05 5.49
N ILE A 38 10.66 1.85 5.33
CA ILE A 38 9.87 1.03 6.26
C ILE A 38 10.32 -0.43 6.20
N ASN A 39 10.48 -0.98 5.00
CA ASN A 39 10.84 -2.38 4.81
C ASN A 39 12.26 -2.68 5.28
N ALA A 40 13.19 -1.71 5.21
CA ALA A 40 14.51 -1.85 5.80
C ALA A 40 14.45 -2.06 7.32
N ILE A 41 13.52 -1.37 8.01
CA ILE A 41 13.30 -1.55 9.45
C ILE A 41 12.53 -2.84 9.73
N ARG A 42 11.47 -3.13 8.97
CA ARG A 42 10.67 -4.36 9.12
C ARG A 42 11.53 -5.61 9.00
N ARG A 43 12.45 -5.68 8.04
CA ARG A 43 13.38 -6.81 7.87
C ARG A 43 14.31 -7.04 9.07
N LYS A 44 14.61 -6.00 9.86
CA LYS A 44 15.54 -6.08 11.02
C LYS A 44 14.81 -6.23 12.36
N GLY A 45 13.56 -5.77 12.43
CA GLY A 45 12.86 -5.57 13.70
C GLY A 45 13.37 -4.34 14.45
N CYS A 46 12.53 -3.71 15.26
CA CYS A 46 12.89 -2.54 16.07
C CYS A 46 12.28 -2.62 17.48
N ASN A 47 12.61 -1.65 18.34
CA ASN A 47 11.90 -1.47 19.59
C ASN A 47 10.80 -0.42 19.38
N CYS A 48 9.57 -0.76 19.73
CA CYS A 48 8.44 0.16 19.76
C CYS A 48 8.18 0.56 21.22
N GLY A 49 8.82 1.64 21.66
CA GLY A 49 8.94 1.95 23.09
C GLY A 49 9.75 0.88 23.81
N THR A 50 9.18 0.28 24.85
CA THR A 50 9.83 -0.79 25.63
C THR A 50 9.65 -2.18 25.01
N GLN A 51 8.79 -2.34 24.00
CA GLN A 51 8.49 -3.63 23.39
C GLN A 51 9.40 -3.90 22.20
N ARG A 52 10.14 -5.01 22.23
CA ARG A 52 10.86 -5.51 21.05
C ARG A 52 9.86 -6.10 20.05
N MET A 53 9.87 -5.58 18.83
CA MET A 53 9.15 -6.16 17.69
C MET A 53 10.13 -7.00 16.88
N ALA A 54 9.75 -8.26 16.61
CA ALA A 54 10.52 -9.15 15.74
C ALA A 54 10.54 -8.62 14.29
N PRO A 55 11.46 -9.12 13.44
CA PRO A 55 11.36 -8.90 12.00
C PRO A 55 9.97 -9.25 11.46
N ALA A 56 9.47 -8.41 10.55
CA ALA A 56 8.18 -8.58 9.88
C ALA A 56 8.39 -8.66 8.35
N PRO A 57 7.53 -9.40 7.62
CA PRO A 57 7.57 -9.43 6.16
C PRO A 57 7.47 -8.02 5.55
N PRO A 58 8.09 -7.75 4.40
CA PRO A 58 7.96 -6.45 3.75
C PRO A 58 6.50 -6.15 3.41
N LEU A 59 6.11 -4.89 3.53
CA LEU A 59 4.86 -4.37 2.99
C LEU A 59 5.00 -4.17 1.48
N VAL A 60 3.89 -4.30 0.78
CA VAL A 60 3.74 -3.90 -0.62
C VAL A 60 2.79 -2.72 -0.72
N TRP A 61 2.95 -1.89 -1.75
CA TRP A 61 2.01 -0.79 -2.00
C TRP A 61 0.65 -1.32 -2.42
N ASN A 62 -0.43 -0.64 -2.02
CA ASN A 62 -1.78 -0.91 -2.48
C ASN A 62 -2.51 0.40 -2.77
N ASP A 63 -2.86 0.63 -4.04
CA ASP A 63 -3.47 1.88 -4.50
C ASP A 63 -4.85 2.15 -3.87
N GLN A 64 -5.61 1.11 -3.49
CA GLN A 64 -6.91 1.29 -2.82
C GLN A 64 -6.75 1.84 -1.40
N LEU A 65 -5.67 1.47 -0.71
CA LEU A 65 -5.33 2.04 0.60
C LEU A 65 -4.79 3.47 0.45
N GLU A 66 -4.07 3.75 -0.63
CA GLU A 66 -3.59 5.10 -0.96
C GLU A 66 -4.75 6.04 -1.24
N ASP A 67 -5.72 5.63 -2.06
CA ASP A 67 -6.93 6.41 -2.34
C ASP A 67 -7.68 6.77 -1.04
N ALA A 68 -7.83 5.81 -0.13
CA ALA A 68 -8.46 6.04 1.16
C ALA A 68 -7.67 7.01 2.06
N ALA A 69 -6.34 6.87 2.08
CA ALA A 69 -5.45 7.75 2.81
C ALA A 69 -5.49 9.18 2.24
N GLU A 70 -5.50 9.33 0.91
CA GLU A 70 -5.55 10.62 0.22
C GLU A 70 -6.86 11.36 0.52
N ASP A 71 -7.98 10.64 0.46
CA ASP A 71 -9.29 11.19 0.79
C ASP A 71 -9.37 11.68 2.24
N HIS A 72 -8.80 10.93 3.19
CA HIS A 72 -8.78 11.34 4.60
C HIS A 72 -7.84 12.51 4.86
N ALA A 73 -6.66 12.51 4.25
CA ALA A 73 -5.72 13.64 4.31
C ALA A 73 -6.35 14.93 3.76
N LYS A 74 -7.02 14.84 2.59
CA LYS A 74 -7.78 15.94 1.99
C LYS A 74 -8.91 16.40 2.90
N ASP A 75 -9.63 15.49 3.55
CA ASP A 75 -10.73 15.86 4.45
C ASP A 75 -10.23 16.62 5.68
N MET A 76 -9.19 16.10 6.34
CA MET A 76 -8.52 16.75 7.47
C MET A 76 -7.98 18.12 7.10
N ALA A 77 -7.29 18.23 5.97
CA ALA A 77 -6.74 19.49 5.46
C ALA A 77 -7.83 20.53 5.17
N ARG A 78 -8.92 20.13 4.48
CA ARG A 78 -10.02 21.02 4.09
C ARG A 78 -10.81 21.51 5.30
N LYS A 79 -11.12 20.61 6.23
CA LYS A 79 -11.98 20.89 7.40
C LYS A 79 -11.17 21.33 8.63
N LYS A 80 -9.83 21.38 8.52
CA LYS A 80 -8.87 21.83 9.55
C LYS A 80 -9.05 21.06 10.87
N TYR A 81 -8.88 19.74 10.81
CA TYR A 81 -8.91 18.87 11.98
C TYR A 81 -7.91 17.73 11.86
N PHE A 82 -7.55 17.12 12.99
CA PHE A 82 -6.62 16.00 13.05
C PHE A 82 -7.22 14.88 13.90
N SER A 83 -7.67 13.81 13.25
CA SER A 83 -8.37 12.69 13.90
C SER A 83 -8.38 11.45 13.01
N HIS A 84 -8.36 10.27 13.64
CA HIS A 84 -8.58 8.99 12.96
C HIS A 84 -10.03 8.82 12.47
N GLU A 85 -10.98 9.39 13.20
CA GLU A 85 -12.40 9.43 12.82
C GLU A 85 -12.68 10.70 12.02
N SER A 86 -13.28 10.53 10.85
CA SER A 86 -13.74 11.64 10.03
C SER A 86 -14.93 12.35 10.69
N ARG A 87 -15.10 13.65 10.46
CA ARG A 87 -16.20 14.42 11.10
C ARG A 87 -17.62 13.96 10.74
N ASP A 88 -17.77 13.14 9.70
CA ASP A 88 -19.02 12.49 9.31
C ASP A 88 -19.21 11.11 9.95
N GLY A 89 -18.35 10.72 10.90
CA GLY A 89 -18.42 9.47 11.66
C GLY A 89 -17.72 8.27 10.99
N ARG A 90 -17.12 8.45 9.80
CA ARG A 90 -16.40 7.37 9.13
C ARG A 90 -15.07 7.06 9.82
N HIS A 91 -14.79 5.79 10.04
CA HIS A 91 -13.49 5.29 10.47
C HIS A 91 -12.69 4.74 9.28
N ILE A 92 -11.42 4.36 9.50
CA ILE A 92 -10.56 3.74 8.48
C ILE A 92 -11.29 2.62 7.72
N GLN A 93 -12.01 1.74 8.43
CA GLN A 93 -12.70 0.62 7.80
C GLN A 93 -13.69 1.09 6.73
N ASP A 94 -14.47 2.14 7.01
CA ASP A 94 -15.44 2.69 6.06
C ASP A 94 -14.72 3.31 4.86
N ARG A 95 -13.63 4.04 5.10
CA ARG A 95 -12.85 4.71 4.06
C ARG A 95 -12.20 3.73 3.10
N ILE A 96 -11.50 2.72 3.61
CA ILE A 96 -10.85 1.71 2.76
C ILE A 96 -11.87 0.85 2.01
N MET A 97 -13.03 0.56 2.61
CA MET A 97 -14.09 -0.19 1.92
C MET A 97 -14.71 0.62 0.78
N ASN A 98 -14.87 1.93 0.97
CA ASN A 98 -15.34 2.84 -0.09
C ASN A 98 -14.31 2.97 -1.23
N ALA A 99 -13.02 2.87 -0.94
CA ALA A 99 -11.94 2.79 -1.93
C ALA A 99 -11.79 1.39 -2.56
N GLY A 100 -12.62 0.42 -2.17
CA GLY A 100 -12.66 -0.92 -2.75
C GLY A 100 -11.72 -1.95 -2.08
N TYR A 101 -11.02 -1.59 -1.01
CA TYR A 101 -10.24 -2.54 -0.20
C TYR A 101 -11.19 -3.35 0.71
N THR A 102 -11.77 -4.42 0.16
CA THR A 102 -12.77 -5.21 0.87
C THR A 102 -12.19 -6.47 1.53
N TYR A 103 -12.87 -6.95 2.58
CA TYR A 103 -12.57 -8.21 3.27
C TYR A 103 -13.24 -9.44 2.62
N LYS A 104 -14.15 -9.23 1.65
CA LYS A 104 -14.94 -10.31 1.04
C LYS A 104 -14.04 -11.25 0.25
N GLY A 105 -14.20 -12.56 0.47
CA GLY A 105 -13.39 -13.59 -0.20
C GLY A 105 -12.04 -13.86 0.47
N TYR A 106 -11.71 -13.16 1.56
CA TYR A 106 -10.50 -13.38 2.32
C TYR A 106 -10.77 -14.17 3.61
N ARG A 107 -9.76 -14.92 3.99
CA ARG A 107 -9.71 -15.81 5.14
C ARG A 107 -9.40 -15.07 6.43
N SER A 108 -8.63 -13.99 6.34
CA SER A 108 -8.26 -13.09 7.43
C SER A 108 -8.22 -11.66 6.91
N PHE A 109 -8.48 -10.72 7.82
CA PHE A 109 -8.51 -9.29 7.54
C PHE A 109 -7.94 -8.53 8.73
N ALA A 110 -6.93 -7.70 8.48
CA ALA A 110 -6.31 -6.82 9.46
C ALA A 110 -6.13 -5.43 8.85
N ILE A 111 -6.35 -4.38 9.64
CA ILE A 111 -6.20 -2.99 9.22
C ILE A 111 -5.61 -2.17 10.35
N ALA A 112 -4.90 -1.11 10.02
CA ALA A 112 -4.40 -0.13 10.98
C ALA A 112 -4.19 1.23 10.29
N GLU A 113 -4.14 2.30 11.07
CA GLU A 113 -3.89 3.66 10.58
C GLU A 113 -2.79 4.32 11.39
N ASN A 114 -1.89 5.03 10.71
CA ASN A 114 -1.05 6.06 11.30
C ASN A 114 -1.40 7.40 10.66
N ILE A 115 -1.53 8.45 11.48
CA ILE A 115 -1.67 9.83 10.99
C ILE A 115 -0.56 10.71 11.57
N ALA A 116 -0.19 11.76 10.85
CA ALA A 116 0.73 12.78 11.34
C ALA A 116 0.38 14.16 10.79
N TYR A 117 0.87 15.20 11.46
CA TYR A 117 0.71 16.58 11.03
C TYR A 117 1.99 17.38 11.24
N GLY A 118 2.39 18.14 10.21
CA GLY A 118 3.46 19.13 10.27
C GLY A 118 4.84 18.65 9.79
N GLN A 119 5.01 17.35 9.54
CA GLN A 119 6.24 16.81 8.96
C GLN A 119 6.34 17.17 7.47
N ARG A 120 7.56 17.47 7.01
CA ARG A 120 7.82 18.03 5.67
C ARG A 120 8.44 17.04 4.70
N SER A 121 8.75 15.84 5.15
CA SER A 121 9.38 14.79 4.34
C SER A 121 8.99 13.40 4.81
N ILE A 122 9.20 12.41 3.93
CA ILE A 122 9.07 10.98 4.24
C ILE A 122 9.91 10.59 5.46
N GLU A 123 11.15 11.09 5.52
CA GLU A 123 12.05 10.83 6.64
C GLU A 123 11.49 11.34 7.97
N GLU A 124 11.01 12.59 8.00
CA GLU A 124 10.48 13.19 9.22
C GLU A 124 9.25 12.44 9.73
N VAL A 125 8.30 12.11 8.84
CA VAL A 125 7.06 11.43 9.23
C VAL A 125 7.33 10.01 9.71
N GLN A 126 8.16 9.24 9.00
CA GLN A 126 8.47 7.87 9.39
C GLN A 126 9.27 7.83 10.70
N ASN A 127 10.25 8.71 10.87
CA ASN A 127 10.98 8.83 12.14
C ASN A 127 10.04 9.18 13.30
N GLY A 128 9.07 10.06 13.07
CA GLY A 128 8.02 10.38 14.03
C GLY A 128 7.17 9.17 14.42
N TRP A 129 6.72 8.39 13.43
CA TRP A 129 5.94 7.17 13.69
C TRP A 129 6.75 6.08 14.40
N PHE A 130 8.01 5.84 14.04
CA PHE A 130 8.84 4.85 14.75
C PHE A 130 9.16 5.26 16.19
N LYS A 131 9.19 6.56 16.51
CA LYS A 131 9.36 7.06 17.89
C LYS A 131 8.08 6.96 18.73
N SER A 132 6.91 6.85 18.10
CA SER A 132 5.63 6.64 18.79
C SER A 132 5.39 5.15 18.99
N PRO A 133 5.28 4.62 20.24
CA PRO A 133 5.08 3.19 20.45
C PRO A 133 3.83 2.63 19.75
N GLY A 134 2.74 3.39 19.67
CA GLY A 134 1.51 2.97 18.98
C GLY A 134 1.71 2.86 17.46
N HIS A 135 2.22 3.93 16.84
CA HIS A 135 2.45 3.93 15.39
C HIS A 135 3.53 2.94 14.96
N CYS A 136 4.59 2.80 15.75
CA CYS A 136 5.63 1.81 15.55
C CYS A 136 5.06 0.38 15.59
N LYS A 137 4.13 0.07 16.51
CA LYS A 137 3.48 -1.24 16.55
C LYS A 137 2.65 -1.52 15.29
N ASN A 138 1.98 -0.51 14.73
CA ASN A 138 1.33 -0.65 13.42
C ASN A 138 2.37 -0.94 12.32
N LEU A 139 3.43 -0.13 12.23
CA LEU A 139 4.52 -0.31 11.25
C LEU A 139 5.20 -1.68 11.32
N MET A 140 5.22 -2.32 12.49
CA MET A 140 5.86 -3.60 12.73
C MET A 140 4.89 -4.79 12.88
N ASN A 141 3.59 -4.57 12.70
CA ASN A 141 2.60 -5.64 12.82
C ASN A 141 2.79 -6.65 11.67
N PRO A 142 3.03 -7.94 11.98
CA PRO A 142 3.23 -8.96 10.96
C PRO A 142 1.93 -9.34 10.21
N ASP A 143 0.75 -9.03 10.74
CA ASP A 143 -0.53 -9.31 10.08
C ASP A 143 -0.82 -8.32 8.95
N LEU A 144 -0.17 -7.15 8.96
CA LEU A 144 -0.24 -6.15 7.90
C LEU A 144 0.75 -6.49 6.79
N LYS A 145 0.27 -6.49 5.55
CA LYS A 145 0.98 -6.92 4.33
C LYS A 145 1.03 -5.85 3.25
N GLU A 146 0.07 -4.94 3.27
CA GLU A 146 -0.17 -3.90 2.28
C GLU A 146 -0.20 -2.54 2.97
N VAL A 147 0.18 -1.49 2.25
CA VAL A 147 0.14 -0.11 2.74
C VAL A 147 -0.19 0.85 1.60
N GLY A 148 -0.92 1.91 1.92
CA GLY A 148 -1.07 3.10 1.09
C GLY A 148 -0.84 4.34 1.93
N VAL A 149 -0.21 5.35 1.35
CA VAL A 149 0.16 6.57 2.07
C VAL A 149 -0.11 7.78 1.21
N ALA A 150 -0.65 8.83 1.82
CA ALA A 150 -0.85 10.11 1.16
C ALA A 150 -0.53 11.28 2.09
N GLU A 151 -0.21 12.41 1.47
CA GLU A 151 0.05 13.68 2.12
C GLU A 151 -0.81 14.79 1.50
N LYS A 152 -1.43 15.62 2.35
CA LYS A 152 -2.08 16.85 1.90
C LYS A 152 -1.91 17.98 2.90
N ASN A 153 -1.25 19.09 2.51
CA ASN A 153 -1.05 20.27 3.36
C ASN A 153 -0.45 19.93 4.75
N MET A 154 0.57 19.08 4.76
CA MET A 154 1.25 18.45 5.89
C MET A 154 0.40 17.47 6.70
N TYR A 155 -0.80 17.10 6.26
CA TYR A 155 -1.56 15.99 6.84
C TYR A 155 -1.14 14.69 6.18
N TRP A 156 -0.50 13.82 6.94
CA TRP A 156 -0.07 12.50 6.48
C TRP A 156 -1.04 11.44 6.98
N VAL A 157 -1.43 10.54 6.09
CA VAL A 157 -2.22 9.34 6.42
C VAL A 157 -1.51 8.12 5.82
N GLN A 158 -1.34 7.10 6.65
CA GLN A 158 -0.83 5.79 6.26
C GLN A 158 -1.82 4.73 6.70
N ASP A 159 -2.48 4.13 5.71
CA ASP A 159 -3.45 3.06 5.89
C ASP A 159 -2.80 1.73 5.56
N PHE A 160 -2.96 0.77 6.46
CA PHE A 160 -2.44 -0.57 6.31
C PHE A 160 -3.55 -1.58 6.09
N GLY A 161 -3.22 -2.62 5.34
CA GLY A 161 -4.09 -3.75 5.09
C GLY A 161 -3.36 -5.09 5.22
N GLY A 162 -4.08 -6.11 5.65
CA GLY A 162 -3.64 -7.49 5.71
C GLY A 162 -4.77 -8.39 5.27
N ARG A 163 -4.64 -9.00 4.09
CA ARG A 163 -5.64 -9.89 3.50
C ARG A 163 -5.01 -11.20 3.09
N GLU A 164 -5.45 -12.30 3.68
CA GLU A 164 -5.00 -13.65 3.28
C GLU A 164 -6.11 -14.37 2.52
N SER A 165 -5.83 -14.80 1.29
CA SER A 165 -6.79 -15.55 0.50
C SER A 165 -6.95 -16.97 1.03
N PHE A 166 -8.12 -17.57 0.83
CA PHE A 166 -8.28 -19.01 0.98
C PHE A 166 -7.36 -19.76 0.00
N THR A 167 -6.84 -20.92 0.40
CA THR A 167 -6.09 -21.78 -0.53
C THR A 167 -7.00 -22.26 -1.67
N PRO A 168 -6.46 -22.64 -2.84
CA PRO A 168 -7.28 -23.16 -3.95
C PRO A 168 -8.19 -24.33 -3.52
N GLN A 169 -7.70 -25.19 -2.65
CA GLN A 169 -8.46 -26.31 -2.08
C GLN A 169 -9.61 -25.81 -1.19
N GLN A 170 -9.34 -24.84 -0.30
CA GLN A 170 -10.35 -24.23 0.55
C GLN A 170 -11.41 -23.50 -0.29
N GLN A 171 -11.01 -22.79 -1.34
CA GLN A 171 -11.93 -22.17 -2.28
C GLN A 171 -12.81 -23.21 -2.98
N GLN A 172 -12.25 -24.35 -3.39
CA GLN A 172 -13.04 -25.44 -3.98
C GLN A 172 -14.03 -26.04 -2.98
N MET A 173 -13.64 -26.19 -1.72
CA MET A 173 -14.53 -26.66 -0.66
C MET A 173 -15.67 -25.67 -0.39
N ILE A 174 -15.37 -24.36 -0.31
CA ILE A 174 -16.38 -23.29 -0.14
C ILE A 174 -17.37 -23.31 -1.30
N LYS A 175 -16.89 -23.44 -2.55
CA LYS A 175 -17.75 -23.54 -3.74
C LYS A 175 -18.70 -24.75 -3.70
N LYS A 176 -18.31 -25.83 -3.00
CA LYS A 176 -19.14 -27.02 -2.78
C LYS A 176 -20.05 -26.93 -1.55
N GLY A 177 -20.13 -25.76 -0.91
CA GLY A 177 -21.01 -25.51 0.25
C GLY A 177 -20.38 -25.79 1.62
N ALA A 178 -19.06 -26.05 1.69
CA ALA A 178 -18.40 -26.29 2.96
C ALA A 178 -18.27 -25.01 3.80
N ARG A 179 -18.58 -25.09 5.10
CA ARG A 179 -18.23 -24.06 6.08
C ARG A 179 -16.86 -24.37 6.67
N ILE A 180 -15.87 -23.50 6.41
CA ILE A 180 -14.53 -23.63 6.99
C ILE A 180 -14.50 -22.93 8.35
N ILE A 181 -14.52 -23.70 9.43
CA ILE A 181 -14.34 -23.17 10.80
C ILE A 181 -12.84 -23.09 11.07
N GLN A 182 -12.30 -21.89 11.24
CA GLN A 182 -10.92 -21.74 11.71
C GLN A 182 -10.85 -22.01 13.21
N LYS A 183 -10.00 -22.97 13.61
CA LYS A 183 -9.46 -22.96 14.96
C LYS A 183 -8.41 -21.83 15.02
N ARG A 184 -8.64 -20.82 15.85
CA ARG A 184 -7.57 -19.89 16.23
C ARG A 184 -6.55 -20.72 17.02
N GLY A 185 -5.34 -20.86 16.47
CA GLY A 185 -4.19 -21.43 17.18
C GLY A 185 -3.64 -20.43 18.19
#